data_AF-A0A7S2F106-F1
#
_entry.id   AF-A0A7S2F106-F1
#
_cell.length_a   1.000
_cell.length_b   1.000
_cell.length_c   1.000
_cell.angle_alpha   90.00
_cell.angle_beta   90.00
_cell.angle_gamma   90.00
#
_symmetry.space_group_name_H-M   'P 1'
#
loop_
_entity.id
_entity.type
_entity.pdbx_description
1 polymer ?
#
loop_
_entity_poly.entity_id
_entity_poly.type
_entity_poly.pdbx_seq_one_letter_code
_entity_poly.pdbx_strand_id
1 'polypeptide(L)'
;IDAMAFDGLENLFFETAEASPDAKVLTTNWRTYEQWLKSRNDFIFWNWIVILLAVDVHLCTHFLPYNLVFHITEPLLSHPIRRILKSGRPPGNQIMAPYQSTWHRHYVNQWGMSHIYGGLMFKMFGANRSDYYDFYGEIEKRIPSERRLNVDPRKTTYEDICRFLEISPCKKSGKLPNAISVAPHDHDFFPAFGVCFPIYMVLHWINWKVLHWICGRICCRRKRHAS
;
A
#
# COMPACT_ATOMS: atom_id res chain seq x y z
N ILE A 1 18.88 -8.24 -6.02
CA ILE A 1 17.62 -8.63 -6.70
C ILE A 1 16.66 -7.52 -6.43
N ASP A 2 16.50 -6.67 -7.42
CA ASP A 2 15.48 -5.63 -7.41
C ASP A 2 14.19 -6.26 -7.94
N ALA A 3 13.07 -5.88 -7.35
CA ALA A 3 11.77 -6.45 -7.67
C ALA A 3 10.71 -5.36 -7.63
N MET A 4 9.77 -5.43 -8.56
CA MET A 4 8.64 -4.51 -8.65
C MET A 4 7.35 -5.31 -8.66
N ALA A 5 6.36 -4.83 -7.91
CA ALA A 5 4.99 -5.34 -7.97
C ALA A 5 4.15 -4.37 -8.80
N PHE A 6 3.31 -4.92 -9.69
CA PHE A 6 2.40 -4.14 -10.55
C PHE A 6 0.96 -4.15 -10.06
N ASP A 7 0.74 -4.48 -8.79
CA ASP A 7 -0.59 -4.42 -8.16
C ASP A 7 -1.07 -2.96 -8.15
N GLY A 8 -2.10 -2.68 -8.95
CA GLY A 8 -2.60 -1.32 -9.16
C GLY A 8 -1.76 -0.44 -10.09
N LEU A 9 -0.79 -1.03 -10.80
CA LEU A 9 0.03 -0.38 -11.82
C LEU A 9 0.11 -1.25 -13.08
N GLU A 10 -0.90 -2.07 -13.34
CA GLU A 10 -0.91 -3.04 -14.44
C GLU A 10 -0.75 -2.36 -15.81
N ASN A 11 -1.14 -1.08 -15.91
CA ASN A 11 -0.94 -0.26 -17.10
C ASN A 11 0.53 -0.01 -17.46
N LEU A 12 1.46 -0.13 -16.51
CA LEU A 12 2.90 0.06 -16.73
C LEU A 12 3.66 -1.27 -16.90
N PHE A 13 2.95 -2.39 -16.77
CA PHE A 13 3.57 -3.71 -16.72
C PHE A 13 4.32 -4.03 -18.01
N PHE A 14 3.68 -3.83 -19.17
CA PHE A 14 4.26 -4.24 -20.44
C PHE A 14 5.45 -3.37 -20.84
N GLU A 15 5.37 -2.04 -20.66
CA GLU A 15 6.50 -1.16 -20.93
C GLU A 15 7.70 -1.52 -20.03
N THR A 16 7.45 -1.85 -18.77
CA THR A 16 8.53 -2.21 -17.84
C THR A 16 9.14 -3.58 -18.17
N ALA A 17 8.30 -4.55 -18.55
CA ALA A 17 8.75 -5.88 -18.96
C ALA A 17 9.58 -5.82 -20.26
N GLU A 18 9.19 -4.97 -21.20
CA GLU A 18 9.93 -4.74 -22.46
C GLU A 18 11.26 -4.03 -22.22
N ALA A 19 11.30 -3.06 -21.29
CA ALA A 19 12.55 -2.40 -20.88
C ALA A 19 13.51 -3.33 -20.11
N SER A 20 13.02 -4.47 -19.59
CA SER A 20 13.79 -5.41 -18.76
C SER A 20 13.68 -6.84 -19.32
N PRO A 21 14.29 -7.14 -20.48
CA PRO A 21 14.08 -8.40 -21.19
C PRO A 21 14.58 -9.65 -20.44
N ASP A 22 15.44 -9.49 -19.43
CA ASP A 22 15.91 -10.61 -18.60
C ASP A 22 15.12 -10.75 -17.29
N ALA A 23 14.15 -9.86 -17.04
CA ALA A 23 13.36 -9.91 -15.82
C ALA A 23 12.53 -11.20 -15.75
N LYS A 24 12.58 -11.84 -14.59
CA LYS A 24 11.70 -12.94 -14.21
C LYS A 24 10.37 -12.38 -13.71
N VAL A 25 9.26 -12.91 -14.24
CA VAL A 25 7.90 -12.44 -13.96
C VAL A 25 7.15 -13.45 -13.12
N LEU A 26 6.65 -13.00 -11.97
CA LEU A 26 5.72 -13.76 -11.14
C LEU A 26 4.30 -13.29 -11.44
N THR A 27 3.44 -14.19 -11.90
CA THR A 27 2.01 -13.92 -12.09
C THR A 27 1.19 -14.60 -11.00
N THR A 28 0.00 -14.09 -10.71
CA THR A 28 -0.93 -14.67 -9.73
C THR A 28 -2.25 -15.13 -10.39
N ASN A 29 -2.17 -15.62 -11.63
CA ASN A 29 -3.29 -16.14 -12.42
C ASN A 29 -3.66 -17.57 -12.02
N TRP A 30 -3.89 -17.82 -10.73
CA TRP A 30 -4.30 -19.14 -10.22
C TRP A 30 -5.81 -19.23 -9.95
N ARG A 31 -6.52 -18.09 -10.01
CA ARG A 31 -7.96 -17.96 -9.81
C ARG A 31 -8.69 -17.88 -11.14
N THR A 32 -9.92 -18.38 -11.18
CA THR A 32 -10.85 -18.00 -12.26
C THR A 32 -11.29 -16.55 -12.10
N TYR A 33 -11.83 -15.94 -13.16
CA TYR A 33 -12.38 -14.59 -13.09
C TYR A 33 -13.42 -14.44 -11.97
N GLU A 34 -14.31 -15.42 -11.80
CA GLU A 34 -15.36 -15.38 -10.77
C GLU A 34 -14.78 -15.43 -9.35
N GLN A 35 -13.76 -16.27 -9.14
CA GLN A 35 -13.05 -16.35 -7.86
C GLN A 35 -12.30 -15.06 -7.54
N TRP A 36 -11.65 -14.49 -8.55
CA TRP A 36 -10.98 -13.19 -8.44
C TRP A 36 -11.98 -12.08 -8.13
N LEU A 37 -13.09 -12.00 -8.89
CA LEU A 37 -14.12 -10.98 -8.73
C LEU A 37 -14.76 -11.03 -7.34
N LYS A 38 -15.09 -12.24 -6.86
CA LYS A 38 -15.60 -12.43 -5.50
C LYS A 38 -14.58 -11.93 -4.47
N SER A 39 -13.33 -12.40 -4.56
CA SER A 39 -12.27 -11.99 -3.64
C SER A 39 -12.00 -10.49 -3.67
N ARG A 40 -12.09 -9.86 -4.85
CA ARG A 40 -11.94 -8.41 -5.02
C ARG A 40 -13.06 -7.66 -4.32
N ASN A 41 -14.30 -8.07 -4.50
CA ASN A 41 -15.45 -7.42 -3.88
C ASN A 41 -15.44 -7.60 -2.35
N ASP A 42 -15.12 -8.80 -1.86
CA ASP A 42 -14.95 -9.07 -0.44
C ASP A 42 -13.82 -8.19 0.15
N PHE A 43 -12.67 -8.13 -0.53
CA PHE A 43 -11.56 -7.27 -0.14
C PHE A 43 -11.96 -5.79 -0.10
N ILE A 44 -12.57 -5.27 -1.16
CA ILE A 44 -13.03 -3.88 -1.26
C ILE A 44 -13.98 -3.56 -0.11
N PHE A 45 -14.97 -4.43 0.14
CA PHE A 45 -15.94 -4.24 1.23
C PHE A 45 -15.24 -4.13 2.58
N TRP A 46 -14.41 -5.12 2.95
CA TRP A 46 -13.71 -5.11 4.23
C TRP A 46 -12.71 -3.96 4.35
N ASN A 47 -11.99 -3.65 3.28
CA ASN A 47 -11.07 -2.54 3.23
C ASN A 47 -11.81 -1.20 3.41
N TRP A 48 -13.00 -1.03 2.82
CA TRP A 48 -13.85 0.14 3.07
C TRP A 48 -14.29 0.25 4.52
N ILE A 49 -14.71 -0.85 5.15
CA ILE A 49 -15.07 -0.85 6.57
C ILE A 49 -13.87 -0.43 7.42
N VAL A 50 -12.68 -0.99 7.17
CA VAL A 50 -11.45 -0.59 7.88
C VAL A 50 -11.14 0.88 7.64
N ILE A 51 -11.19 1.34 6.40
CA ILE A 51 -10.94 2.76 6.08
C ILE A 51 -11.93 3.62 6.85
N LEU A 52 -13.22 3.33 6.84
CA LEU A 52 -14.23 4.12 7.57
C LEU A 52 -13.98 4.14 9.08
N LEU A 53 -13.52 3.05 9.67
CA LEU A 53 -13.20 2.99 11.10
C LEU A 53 -11.88 3.68 11.44
N ALA A 54 -10.91 3.65 10.52
CA ALA A 54 -9.57 4.20 10.70
C ALA A 54 -9.45 5.64 10.20
N VAL A 55 -10.39 6.12 9.38
CA VAL A 55 -10.32 7.43 8.72
C VAL A 55 -10.29 8.52 9.76
N ASP A 56 -11.13 8.44 10.79
CA ASP A 56 -11.14 9.41 11.86
C ASP A 56 -9.74 9.45 12.49
N VAL A 57 -9.25 8.32 13.02
CA VAL A 57 -7.94 8.18 13.66
C VAL A 57 -6.79 8.70 12.78
N HIS A 58 -6.83 8.46 11.47
CA HIS A 58 -5.75 8.88 10.58
C HIS A 58 -5.88 10.34 10.13
N LEU A 59 -7.08 10.89 10.03
CA LEU A 59 -7.30 12.28 9.59
C LEU A 59 -6.70 13.31 10.55
N CYS A 60 -6.49 12.99 11.83
CA CYS A 60 -5.86 13.97 12.75
C CYS A 60 -4.51 14.48 12.23
N THR A 61 -3.76 13.62 11.60
CA THR A 61 -2.41 13.94 11.15
C THR A 61 -2.35 14.90 9.96
N HIS A 62 -3.48 15.13 9.30
CA HIS A 62 -3.59 16.02 8.14
C HIS A 62 -4.12 17.42 8.49
N PHE A 63 -4.62 17.65 9.71
CA PHE A 63 -5.25 18.93 10.07
C PHE A 63 -4.23 20.03 10.39
N LEU A 64 -3.16 19.70 11.11
CA LEU A 64 -2.02 20.57 11.36
C LEU A 64 -0.81 20.05 10.56
N PRO A 65 0.24 20.87 10.35
CA PRO A 65 1.41 20.47 9.58
C PRO A 65 2.32 19.51 10.38
N TYR A 66 1.75 18.43 10.92
CA TYR A 66 2.48 17.39 11.65
C TYR A 66 3.56 16.74 10.78
N ASN A 67 3.42 16.80 9.45
CA ASN A 67 4.46 16.37 8.53
C ASN A 67 5.79 17.13 8.69
N LEU A 68 5.76 18.37 9.21
CA LEU A 68 6.98 19.11 9.53
C LEU A 68 7.82 18.40 10.60
N VAL A 69 7.18 17.64 11.50
CA VAL A 69 7.87 16.83 12.50
C VAL A 69 8.77 15.80 11.82
N PHE A 70 8.32 15.15 10.73
CA PHE A 70 9.17 14.22 9.98
C PHE A 70 10.39 14.93 9.41
N HIS A 71 10.23 16.12 8.82
CA HIS A 71 11.37 16.88 8.29
C HIS A 71 12.41 17.25 9.35
N ILE A 72 11.96 17.60 10.57
CA ILE A 72 12.85 17.98 11.67
C ILE A 72 13.53 16.75 12.30
N THR A 73 12.79 15.65 12.47
CA THR A 73 13.27 14.46 13.18
C THR A 73 14.06 13.51 12.30
N GLU A 74 13.86 13.54 10.98
CA GLU A 74 14.51 12.64 10.03
C GLU A 74 16.05 12.71 10.09
N PRO A 75 16.70 13.89 10.12
CA PRO A 75 18.16 13.97 10.32
C PRO A 75 18.62 13.39 11.66
N LEU A 76 17.85 13.61 12.73
CA LEU A 76 18.17 13.14 14.09
C LEU A 76 18.12 11.60 14.19
N LEU A 77 17.25 10.97 13.39
CA LEU A 77 17.08 9.52 13.36
C LEU A 77 17.96 8.82 12.31
N SER A 78 18.96 9.52 11.75
CA SER A 78 19.82 8.99 10.68
C SER A 78 19.06 8.63 9.40
N HIS A 79 18.13 9.50 9.01
CA HIS A 79 17.41 9.45 7.73
C HIS A 79 16.71 8.11 7.38
N PRO A 80 15.84 7.56 8.26
CA PRO A 80 15.15 6.30 8.00
C PRO A 80 14.18 6.34 6.81
N ILE A 81 13.46 7.45 6.57
CA ILE A 81 12.56 7.62 5.43
C ILE A 81 13.36 7.68 4.12
N ARG A 82 14.43 8.48 4.09
CA ARG A 82 15.29 8.60 2.90
C ARG A 82 15.90 7.26 2.50
N ARG A 83 16.29 6.43 3.48
CA ARG A 83 16.80 5.07 3.22
C ARG A 83 15.73 4.17 2.59
N ILE A 84 14.48 4.23 3.05
CA ILE A 84 13.37 3.48 2.42
C ILE A 84 13.18 3.95 0.98
N LEU A 85 13.02 5.26 0.76
CA LEU A 85 12.79 5.82 -0.58
C LEU A 85 13.90 5.45 -1.57
N LYS A 86 15.16 5.51 -1.13
CA LYS A 86 16.32 5.10 -1.96
C LYS A 86 16.40 3.60 -2.20
N SER A 87 15.82 2.77 -1.32
CA SER A 87 15.86 1.32 -1.48
C SER A 87 14.92 0.83 -2.59
N GLY A 88 13.98 1.68 -3.05
CA GLY A 88 13.00 1.33 -4.09
C GLY A 88 12.06 0.18 -3.72
N ARG A 89 12.12 -0.31 -2.49
CA ARG A 89 11.38 -1.48 -2.07
C ARG A 89 9.90 -1.15 -1.88
N PRO A 90 8.97 -2.08 -2.19
CA PRO A 90 7.54 -1.85 -2.07
C PRO A 90 7.20 -1.51 -0.62
N PRO A 91 6.66 -0.32 -0.36
CA PRO A 91 6.65 0.22 0.98
C PRO A 91 5.54 -0.43 1.83
N GLY A 92 4.52 -1.04 1.19
CA GLY A 92 3.39 -1.71 1.84
C GLY A 92 3.71 -2.95 2.67
N ASN A 93 4.74 -3.73 2.30
CA ASN A 93 4.97 -5.07 2.86
C ASN A 93 6.24 -5.17 3.73
N GLN A 94 6.73 -4.05 4.25
CA GLN A 94 7.96 -4.01 5.05
C GLN A 94 7.69 -3.91 6.53
N ILE A 95 8.50 -4.63 7.31
CA ILE A 95 8.62 -4.37 8.73
C ILE A 95 9.20 -2.97 8.92
N MET A 96 8.36 -2.06 9.39
CA MET A 96 8.69 -0.66 9.60
C MET A 96 8.66 -0.32 11.10
N ALA A 97 9.62 0.48 11.54
CA ALA A 97 9.55 1.07 12.88
C ALA A 97 8.31 2.00 12.97
N PRO A 98 7.77 2.28 14.17
CA PRO A 98 6.59 3.15 14.34
C PRO A 98 6.72 4.47 13.58
N TYR A 99 7.88 5.13 13.65
CA TYR A 99 8.17 6.36 12.91
C TYR A 99 7.95 6.23 11.39
N GLN A 100 8.50 5.16 10.79
CA GLN A 100 8.37 4.89 9.36
C GLN A 100 6.93 4.49 9.00
N SER A 101 6.26 3.73 9.87
CA SER A 101 4.86 3.32 9.67
C SER A 101 3.91 4.52 9.66
N THR A 102 4.08 5.46 10.59
CA THR A 102 3.30 6.71 10.62
C THR A 102 3.54 7.52 9.34
N TRP A 103 4.81 7.77 8.97
CA TRP A 103 5.14 8.46 7.72
C TRP A 103 4.52 7.75 6.50
N HIS A 104 4.69 6.43 6.42
CA HIS A 104 4.19 5.62 5.31
C HIS A 104 2.69 5.78 5.13
N ARG A 105 1.91 5.76 6.22
CA ARG A 105 0.46 5.95 6.16
C ARG A 105 0.05 7.34 5.65
N HIS A 106 0.81 8.39 5.95
CA HIS A 106 0.53 9.72 5.39
C HIS A 106 0.76 9.79 3.89
N TYR A 107 1.85 9.21 3.43
CA TYR A 107 2.29 9.37 2.04
C TYR A 107 1.71 8.32 1.11
N VAL A 108 1.66 7.05 1.52
CA VAL A 108 1.22 5.95 0.65
C VAL A 108 -0.28 5.98 0.42
N ASN A 109 -1.09 6.39 1.39
CA ASN A 109 -2.52 6.59 1.14
C ASN A 109 -2.74 7.71 0.13
N GLN A 110 -1.98 8.82 0.21
CA GLN A 110 -2.07 9.89 -0.78
C GLN A 110 -1.57 9.44 -2.16
N TRP A 111 -0.47 8.70 -2.20
CA TRP A 111 0.14 8.20 -3.43
C TRP A 111 -0.74 7.16 -4.13
N GLY A 112 -1.27 6.19 -3.38
CA GLY A 112 -2.21 5.18 -3.87
C GLY A 112 -3.49 5.83 -4.41
N MET A 113 -4.06 6.79 -3.68
CA MET A 113 -5.20 7.55 -4.19
C MET A 113 -4.84 8.38 -5.42
N SER A 114 -3.62 8.94 -5.49
CA SER A 114 -3.15 9.66 -6.68
C SER A 114 -2.99 8.73 -7.89
N HIS A 115 -2.55 7.49 -7.69
CA HIS A 115 -2.51 6.48 -8.75
C HIS A 115 -3.91 6.08 -9.23
N ILE A 116 -4.85 5.94 -8.29
CA ILE A 116 -6.25 5.71 -8.62
C ILE A 116 -6.76 6.88 -9.45
N TYR A 117 -6.77 8.10 -8.91
CA TYR A 117 -7.31 9.28 -9.60
C TYR A 117 -6.53 9.70 -10.85
N GLY A 118 -5.25 9.35 -10.93
CA GLY A 118 -4.37 9.59 -12.07
C GLY A 118 -4.53 8.60 -13.23
N GLY A 119 -5.45 7.63 -13.14
CA GLY A 119 -5.70 6.69 -14.24
C GLY A 119 -4.84 5.43 -14.22
N LEU A 120 -3.88 5.31 -13.31
CA LEU A 120 -2.89 4.23 -13.31
C LEU A 120 -3.46 2.91 -12.78
N MET A 121 -4.41 2.97 -11.83
CA MET A 121 -4.99 1.79 -11.16
C MET A 121 -6.26 1.22 -11.84
N PHE A 122 -6.81 1.92 -12.84
CA PHE A 122 -8.20 1.70 -13.26
C PHE A 122 -8.46 0.39 -14.02
N LYS A 123 -7.45 -0.13 -14.74
CA LYS A 123 -7.68 -1.22 -15.70
C LYS A 123 -8.22 -2.50 -15.05
N MET A 124 -7.71 -2.86 -13.86
CA MET A 124 -8.18 -4.05 -13.13
C MET A 124 -9.37 -3.79 -12.18
N PHE A 125 -9.56 -2.56 -11.70
CA PHE A 125 -10.69 -2.22 -10.82
C PHE A 125 -12.03 -2.24 -11.55
N GLY A 126 -12.04 -1.96 -12.87
CA GLY A 126 -13.20 -2.05 -13.75
C GLY A 126 -13.22 -3.25 -14.69
N ALA A 127 -12.20 -4.12 -14.64
CA ALA A 127 -12.03 -5.21 -15.61
C ALA A 127 -13.25 -6.13 -15.65
N ASN A 128 -13.75 -6.35 -16.87
CA ASN A 128 -14.71 -7.40 -17.15
C ASN A 128 -13.98 -8.75 -17.36
N ARG A 129 -14.75 -9.80 -17.66
CA ARG A 129 -14.21 -11.15 -17.87
C ARG A 129 -13.16 -11.20 -18.98
N SER A 130 -13.41 -10.53 -20.11
CA SER A 130 -12.47 -10.47 -21.24
C SER A 130 -11.18 -9.81 -20.81
N ASP A 131 -11.25 -8.61 -20.22
CA ASP A 131 -10.07 -7.84 -19.80
C ASP A 131 -9.14 -8.65 -18.89
N TYR A 132 -9.72 -9.43 -17.97
CA TYR A 132 -8.99 -10.32 -17.07
C TYR A 132 -8.18 -11.38 -17.85
N TYR A 133 -8.82 -12.10 -18.75
CA TYR A 133 -8.15 -13.16 -19.52
C TYR A 133 -7.21 -12.59 -20.58
N ASP A 134 -7.57 -11.46 -21.21
CA ASP A 134 -6.74 -10.78 -22.21
C ASP A 134 -5.45 -10.28 -21.58
N PHE A 135 -5.50 -9.72 -20.36
CA PHE A 135 -4.29 -9.31 -19.65
C PHE A 135 -3.32 -10.47 -19.43
N TYR A 136 -3.77 -11.58 -18.87
CA TYR A 136 -2.90 -12.73 -18.61
C TYR A 136 -2.49 -13.47 -19.88
N GLY A 137 -3.35 -13.50 -20.90
CA GLY A 137 -3.03 -14.04 -22.23
C GLY A 137 -1.95 -13.22 -22.93
N GLU A 138 -1.97 -11.90 -22.82
CA GLU A 138 -0.91 -11.03 -23.34
C GLU A 138 0.42 -11.24 -22.59
N ILE A 139 0.39 -11.47 -21.27
CA ILE A 139 1.60 -11.87 -20.53
C ILE A 139 2.16 -13.18 -21.09
N GLU A 140 1.31 -14.19 -21.29
CA GLU A 140 1.72 -15.49 -21.84
C GLU A 140 2.32 -15.41 -23.24
N LYS A 141 1.77 -14.52 -24.06
CA LYS A 141 2.22 -14.29 -25.43
C LYS A 141 3.55 -13.53 -25.48
N ARG A 142 3.74 -12.54 -24.61
CA ARG A 142 4.90 -11.63 -24.68
C ARG A 142 6.10 -12.10 -23.88
N ILE A 143 5.90 -12.79 -22.76
CA ILE A 143 7.00 -13.23 -21.89
C ILE A 143 7.11 -14.76 -21.92
N PRO A 144 8.27 -15.29 -22.36
CA PRO A 144 8.51 -16.72 -22.45
C PRO A 144 8.31 -17.46 -21.13
N SER A 145 7.94 -18.74 -21.22
CA SER A 145 7.63 -19.60 -20.07
C SER A 145 8.78 -19.73 -19.07
N GLU A 146 10.03 -19.73 -19.53
CA GLU A 146 11.24 -19.82 -18.71
C GLU A 146 11.53 -18.55 -17.88
N ARG A 147 10.87 -17.44 -18.25
CA ARG A 147 10.89 -16.17 -17.53
C ARG A 147 9.60 -15.89 -16.80
N ARG A 148 8.66 -16.85 -16.73
CA ARG A 148 7.38 -16.65 -16.06
C ARG A 148 7.04 -17.80 -15.12
N LEU A 149 6.67 -17.46 -13.88
CA LEU A 149 6.14 -18.42 -12.92
C LEU A 149 4.75 -17.98 -12.46
N ASN A 150 3.76 -18.84 -12.66
CA ASN A 150 2.43 -18.62 -12.11
C ASN A 150 2.37 -19.13 -10.67
N VAL A 151 2.30 -18.20 -9.72
CA VAL A 151 2.31 -18.48 -8.28
C VAL A 151 0.89 -18.83 -7.82
N ASP A 152 0.65 -20.09 -7.48
CA ASP A 152 -0.55 -20.54 -6.76
C ASP A 152 -0.18 -20.76 -5.29
N PRO A 153 -0.65 -19.93 -4.35
CA PRO A 153 -0.26 -20.03 -2.93
C PRO A 153 -0.66 -21.36 -2.29
N ARG A 154 -1.54 -22.15 -2.91
CA ARG A 154 -1.93 -23.49 -2.43
C ARG A 154 -0.90 -24.57 -2.79
N LYS A 155 -0.11 -24.34 -3.85
CA LYS A 155 0.81 -25.32 -4.45
C LYS A 155 2.26 -24.87 -4.45
N THR A 156 2.51 -23.62 -4.82
CA THR A 156 3.85 -23.02 -4.92
C THR A 156 4.46 -22.83 -3.54
N THR A 157 5.72 -23.22 -3.40
CA THR A 157 6.53 -23.07 -2.18
C THR A 157 7.51 -21.90 -2.29
N TYR A 158 8.10 -21.49 -1.17
CA TYR A 158 9.20 -20.52 -1.17
C TYR A 158 10.40 -21.02 -1.98
N GLU A 159 10.67 -22.32 -1.95
CA GLU A 159 11.75 -22.96 -2.67
C GLU A 159 11.54 -22.91 -4.18
N ASP A 160 10.30 -23.09 -4.65
CA ASP A 160 9.97 -22.97 -6.09
C ASP A 160 10.24 -21.55 -6.59
N ILE A 161 9.84 -20.54 -5.81
CA ILE A 161 10.10 -19.13 -6.12
C ILE A 161 11.60 -18.83 -6.08
N CYS A 162 12.31 -19.25 -5.03
CA CYS A 162 13.75 -19.05 -4.91
C CYS A 162 14.50 -19.71 -6.07
N ARG A 163 14.12 -20.92 -6.47
CA ARG A 163 14.73 -21.63 -7.60
C ARG A 163 14.49 -20.88 -8.91
N PHE A 164 13.26 -20.45 -9.16
CA PHE A 164 12.92 -19.68 -10.36
C PHE A 164 13.63 -18.33 -10.43
N LEU A 165 13.81 -17.67 -9.29
CA LEU A 165 14.54 -16.40 -9.16
C LEU A 165 16.06 -16.58 -8.98
N GLU A 166 16.56 -17.82 -9.04
CA GLU A 166 17.99 -18.15 -8.91
C GLU A 166 18.62 -17.62 -7.59
N ILE A 167 17.84 -17.66 -6.51
CA ILE A 167 18.24 -17.19 -5.17
C ILE A 167 18.77 -18.36 -4.34
N SER A 168 20.06 -18.31 -4.01
CA SER A 168 20.70 -19.24 -3.08
C SER A 168 21.53 -18.50 -2.03
N PRO A 169 21.41 -18.84 -0.73
CA PRO A 169 20.45 -19.79 -0.15
C PRO A 169 19.02 -19.22 -0.06
N CYS A 170 18.01 -20.08 -0.14
CA CYS A 170 16.63 -19.67 0.08
C CYS A 170 16.39 -19.42 1.58
N LYS A 171 16.03 -18.19 1.94
CA LYS A 171 15.90 -17.76 3.36
C LYS A 171 14.65 -18.28 4.07
N LYS A 172 13.64 -18.68 3.31
CA LYS A 172 12.35 -19.18 3.81
C LYS A 172 12.07 -20.53 3.16
N SER A 173 11.28 -21.35 3.83
CA SER A 173 10.96 -22.70 3.36
C SER A 173 9.47 -22.99 3.50
N GLY A 174 8.97 -23.91 2.67
CA GLY A 174 7.62 -24.44 2.73
C GLY A 174 6.57 -23.59 2.00
N LYS A 175 5.30 -23.78 2.39
CA LYS A 175 4.15 -23.16 1.72
C LYS A 175 4.11 -21.66 1.94
N LEU A 176 3.61 -20.94 0.93
CA LEU A 176 3.32 -19.53 1.05
C LEU A 176 2.19 -19.31 2.07
N PRO A 177 2.32 -18.31 2.97
CA PRO A 177 1.28 -18.01 3.94
C PRO A 177 0.04 -17.47 3.22
N ASN A 178 -1.13 -17.82 3.73
CA ASN A 178 -2.36 -17.14 3.33
C ASN A 178 -2.42 -15.80 4.08
N ALA A 179 -2.11 -14.70 3.38
CA ALA A 179 -2.10 -13.37 3.97
C ALA A 179 -3.47 -12.70 3.83
N ILE A 180 -3.96 -12.12 4.93
CA ILE A 180 -5.10 -11.23 4.92
C ILE A 180 -4.60 -9.87 4.44
N SER A 181 -5.00 -9.45 3.25
CA SER A 181 -4.55 -8.17 2.66
C SER A 181 -5.28 -6.94 3.24
N VAL A 182 -6.22 -7.14 4.16
CA VAL A 182 -7.00 -6.06 4.78
C VAL A 182 -6.21 -5.50 5.95
N ALA A 183 -6.00 -4.18 5.96
CA ALA A 183 -5.27 -3.49 7.02
C ALA A 183 -3.87 -4.10 7.31
N PRO A 184 -3.04 -4.41 6.30
CA PRO A 184 -1.82 -5.19 6.50
C PRO A 184 -0.87 -4.49 7.47
N HIS A 185 -0.84 -3.16 7.47
CA HIS A 185 -0.03 -2.40 8.41
C HIS A 185 -0.51 -2.46 9.87
N ASP A 186 -1.81 -2.67 10.09
CA ASP A 186 -2.40 -2.77 11.43
C ASP A 186 -2.28 -4.20 11.95
N HIS A 187 -2.50 -5.17 11.08
CA HIS A 187 -2.41 -6.59 11.41
C HIS A 187 -0.95 -7.04 11.58
N ASP A 188 -0.09 -6.79 10.58
CA ASP A 188 1.27 -7.30 10.57
C ASP A 188 2.21 -6.50 11.51
N PHE A 189 1.83 -5.26 11.83
CA PHE A 189 2.59 -4.37 12.75
C PHE A 189 1.75 -3.90 13.94
N PHE A 190 0.95 -4.81 14.50
CA PHE A 190 0.06 -4.52 15.63
C PHE A 190 0.75 -3.79 16.80
N PRO A 191 1.98 -4.13 17.24
CA PRO A 191 2.65 -3.38 18.29
C PRO A 191 2.92 -1.91 17.92
N ALA A 192 3.32 -1.66 16.67
CA ALA A 192 3.54 -0.30 16.19
C ALA A 192 2.22 0.48 16.13
N PHE A 193 1.14 -0.17 15.67
CA PHE A 193 -0.20 0.39 15.72
C PHE A 193 -0.62 0.73 17.16
N GLY A 194 -0.45 -0.19 18.11
CA GLY A 194 -0.77 0.01 19.52
C GLY A 194 -0.03 1.18 20.15
N VAL A 195 1.21 1.44 19.75
CA VAL A 195 1.99 2.63 20.18
C VAL A 195 1.51 3.91 19.50
N CYS A 196 1.18 3.86 18.20
CA CYS A 196 0.76 5.04 17.45
C CYS A 196 -0.67 5.48 17.80
N PHE A 197 -1.54 4.55 18.17
CA PHE A 197 -2.94 4.82 18.49
C PHE A 197 -3.15 5.91 19.57
N PRO A 198 -2.53 5.84 20.77
CA PRO A 198 -2.66 6.91 21.76
C PRO A 198 -2.09 8.24 21.28
N ILE A 199 -1.03 8.23 20.47
CA ILE A 199 -0.47 9.45 19.86
C ILE A 199 -1.52 10.09 18.95
N TYR A 200 -2.17 9.31 18.08
CA TYR A 200 -3.24 9.82 17.22
C TYR A 200 -4.41 10.39 18.01
N MET A 201 -4.82 9.74 19.10
CA MET A 201 -5.89 10.27 19.99
C MET A 201 -5.52 11.62 20.61
N VAL A 202 -4.25 11.81 21.00
CA VAL A 202 -3.76 13.11 21.49
C VAL A 202 -3.76 14.15 20.37
N LEU A 203 -3.29 13.80 19.17
CA LEU A 203 -3.31 14.71 18.02
C LEU A 203 -4.73 15.14 17.65
N HIS A 204 -5.71 14.22 17.70
CA HIS A 204 -7.12 14.52 17.55
C HIS A 204 -7.60 15.56 18.55
N TRP A 205 -7.29 15.33 19.82
CA TRP A 205 -7.67 16.26 20.89
C TRP A 205 -7.08 17.65 20.66
N ILE A 206 -5.79 17.73 20.31
CA ILE A 206 -5.12 19.00 19.97
C ILE A 206 -5.82 19.69 18.79
N ASN A 207 -6.08 18.96 17.70
CA ASN A 207 -6.77 19.51 16.53
C ASN A 207 -8.14 20.06 16.88
N TRP A 208 -8.90 19.33 17.69
CA TRP A 208 -10.21 19.77 18.15
C TRP A 208 -10.13 21.07 18.97
N LYS A 209 -9.15 21.17 19.88
CA LYS A 209 -8.92 22.41 20.66
C LYS A 209 -8.56 23.58 19.76
N VAL A 210 -7.69 23.38 18.77
CA VAL A 210 -7.30 24.43 17.82
C VAL A 210 -8.49 24.84 16.95
N LEU A 211 -9.23 23.90 16.39
CA LEU A 211 -10.42 24.16 15.57
C LEU A 211 -11.47 24.95 16.38
N HIS A 212 -11.78 24.50 17.60
CA HIS A 212 -12.73 25.18 18.47
C HIS A 212 -12.28 26.61 18.80
N TRP A 213 -10.98 26.83 19.05
CA TRP A 213 -10.43 28.16 19.28
C TRP A 213 -10.55 29.06 18.05
N ILE A 214 -10.22 28.57 16.84
CA ILE A 214 -10.35 29.32 15.58
C ILE A 214 -11.81 29.69 15.32
N CYS A 215 -12.72 28.71 15.38
CA CYS A 215 -14.15 28.93 15.16
C CYS A 215 -14.73 29.91 16.18
N GLY A 216 -14.36 29.78 17.46
CA GLY A 216 -14.77 30.72 18.51
C GLY A 216 -14.33 32.16 18.22
N ARG A 217 -13.09 32.36 17.75
CA ARG A 217 -12.57 33.69 17.38
C ARG A 217 -13.32 34.29 16.18
N ILE A 218 -13.63 33.48 15.16
CA ILE A 218 -14.35 33.93 13.96
C ILE A 218 -15.80 34.30 14.31
N CYS A 219 -16.51 33.45 15.05
CA CYS A 219 -17.89 33.68 15.45
C CYS A 219 -18.03 34.88 16.40
N CYS A 220 -17.13 35.04 17.38
CA CYS A 220 -17.15 36.19 18.28
C CYS A 220 -16.80 37.51 17.58
N ARG A 221 -15.92 37.51 16.56
CA ARG A 221 -15.65 38.70 15.75
C ARG A 221 -16.87 39.14 14.93
N ARG A 222 -17.62 38.21 14.34
CA ARG A 222 -18.84 38.54 13.59
C ARG A 222 -19.91 39.20 14.48
N LYS A 223 -20.08 38.73 15.72
CA LYS A 223 -21.04 39.32 16.66
C LYS A 223 -20.72 40.77 17.04
N ARG A 224 -19.43 41.15 17.10
CA ARG A 224 -19.01 42.54 17.42
C ARG A 224 -19.16 43.53 16.27
N HIS A 225 -19.20 43.07 15.02
CA HIS A 225 -19.42 43.94 13.87
C HIS A 225 -20.92 44.10 13.52
N ALA A 226 -21.78 43.25 14.08
CA ALA A 226 -23.23 43.31 13.89
C ALA A 226 -23.96 44.09 15.01
N SER A 227 -23.23 44.58 16.02
CA SER A 227 -23.68 45.42 17.13
C SER A 227 -23.12 46.81 16.98
#